data_AF-A0A9W6EUZ9-F1
#
_entry.id   AF-A0A9W6EUZ9-F1
#
_cell.length_a   1.000
_cell.length_b   1.000
_cell.length_c   1.000
_cell.angle_alpha   90.00
_cell.angle_beta   90.00
_cell.angle_gamma   90.00
#
_symmetry.space_group_name_H-M   'P 1'
#
loop_
_entity.id
_entity.type
_entity.pdbx_description
1 polymer ?
#
loop_
_entity_poly.entity_id
_entity_poly.type
_entity_poly.pdbx_seq_one_letter_code
_entity_poly.pdbx_strand_id
1 'polypeptide(L)'
;MHVTKLSCKSKDWNVAGVSSNQLFKVICEVKERFTFAKGNVVFVQNGYGSADYFYKPKGSYNLFNTCNTWVDNVLKNSSLKQVCGLLLIFRYLVSIKNEL
;
A
#
# COMPACT_ATOMS: atom_id res chain seq x y z
N MET A 1 -5.86 -4.44 -6.49
CA MET A 1 -4.65 -4.13 -5.72
C MET A 1 -4.35 -5.26 -4.76
N HIS A 2 -3.16 -5.85 -4.89
CA HIS A 2 -2.69 -6.91 -3.99
C HIS A 2 -2.10 -6.29 -2.72
N VAL A 3 -2.44 -6.87 -1.58
CA VAL A 3 -2.00 -6.47 -0.25
C VAL A 3 -1.59 -7.72 0.51
N THR A 4 -0.39 -7.70 1.07
CA THR A 4 0.06 -8.72 2.03
C THR A 4 0.00 -8.16 3.44
N LYS A 5 -0.68 -8.85 4.34
CA LYS A 5 -0.65 -8.56 5.77
C LYS A 5 0.63 -9.12 6.38
N LEU A 6 1.40 -8.27 7.05
CA LEU A 6 2.57 -8.72 7.80
C LEU A 6 2.23 -8.84 9.29
N SER A 7 2.52 -10.01 9.86
CA SER A 7 2.28 -10.35 11.25
C SER A 7 3.43 -9.91 12.17
N CYS A 8 4.65 -9.79 11.64
CA CYS A 8 5.83 -9.37 12.38
C CYS A 8 6.78 -8.53 11.51
N LYS A 9 7.63 -7.74 12.17
CA LYS A 9 8.74 -7.06 11.50
C LYS A 9 9.81 -8.10 11.16
N SER A 10 10.37 -8.06 9.95
CA SER A 10 11.56 -8.88 9.65
C SER A 10 12.79 -8.29 10.33
N LYS A 11 13.76 -9.15 10.63
CA LYS A 11 15.06 -8.75 11.19
C LYS A 11 15.89 -7.94 10.20
N ASP A 12 15.66 -8.12 8.90
CA ASP A 12 16.41 -7.46 7.82
C ASP A 12 15.84 -6.08 7.44
N TRP A 13 14.84 -5.60 8.18
CA TRP A 13 14.21 -4.31 7.89
C TRP A 13 15.01 -3.15 8.46
N ASN A 14 15.38 -2.23 7.58
CA ASN A 14 16.00 -0.98 7.96
C ASN A 14 14.93 0.12 8.14
N VAL A 15 15.09 0.94 9.17
CA VAL A 15 14.22 2.10 9.38
C VAL A 15 14.55 3.17 8.35
N ALA A 16 13.56 3.54 7.54
CA ALA A 16 13.68 4.69 6.66
C ALA A 16 13.46 5.99 7.45
N GLY A 17 14.37 6.96 7.31
CA GLY A 17 14.23 8.31 7.87
C GLY A 17 13.16 9.11 7.12
N VAL A 18 11.89 8.83 7.40
CA VAL A 18 10.72 9.46 6.75
C VAL A 18 10.08 10.46 7.71
N SER A 19 9.89 11.71 7.27
CA SER A 19 9.17 12.70 8.06
C SER A 19 7.67 12.40 8.13
N SER A 20 6.99 12.92 9.16
CA SER A 20 5.53 12.77 9.30
C SER A 20 4.76 13.27 8.07
N ASN A 21 5.22 14.35 7.44
CA ASN A 21 4.58 14.91 6.24
C ASN A 21 4.74 13.99 5.02
N GLN A 22 5.92 13.41 4.82
CA GLN A 22 6.15 12.45 3.73
C GLN A 22 5.30 11.19 3.94
N LEU A 23 5.25 10.68 5.17
CA LEU A 23 4.42 9.53 5.50
C LEU A 23 2.93 9.82 5.26
N PHE A 24 2.46 11.01 5.65
CA PHE A 24 1.08 11.43 5.41
C PHE A 24 0.74 11.49 3.92
N LYS A 25 1.61 12.08 3.09
CA LYS A 25 1.43 12.11 1.63
C LYS A 25 1.31 10.71 1.03
N VAL A 26 2.22 9.81 1.41
CA VAL A 26 2.17 8.40 0.97
C VAL A 26 0.85 7.76 1.36
N ILE A 27 0.40 7.92 2.60
CA ILE A 27 -0.86 7.34 3.09
C ILE A 27 -2.06 7.87 2.30
N CYS A 28 -2.13 9.18 2.07
CA CYS A 28 -3.22 9.79 1.31
C CYS A 28 -3.26 9.28 -0.13
N GLU A 29 -2.12 9.27 -0.83
CA GLU A 29 -2.07 8.79 -2.20
C GLU A 29 -2.41 7.30 -2.31
N VAL A 30 -1.93 6.47 -1.37
CA VAL A 30 -2.27 5.03 -1.32
C VAL A 30 -3.77 4.84 -1.10
N LYS A 31 -4.37 5.56 -0.14
CA LYS A 31 -5.82 5.49 0.13
C LYS A 31 -6.64 5.83 -1.10
N GLU A 32 -6.29 6.90 -1.80
CA GLU A 32 -7.04 7.33 -2.98
C GLU A 32 -7.14 6.27 -4.07
N ARG A 33 -6.20 5.33 -4.15
CA ARG A 33 -6.19 4.27 -5.16
C ARG A 33 -7.13 3.10 -4.86
N PHE A 34 -7.71 3.04 -3.68
CA PHE A 34 -8.71 2.03 -3.35
C PHE A 34 -10.12 2.50 -3.66
N THR A 35 -10.96 1.58 -4.13
CA THR A 35 -12.40 1.84 -4.21
C THR A 35 -13.01 1.63 -2.83
N PHE A 36 -13.83 2.59 -2.40
CA PHE A 36 -14.58 2.51 -1.15
C PHE A 36 -16.06 2.33 -1.43
N ALA A 37 -16.73 1.52 -0.62
CA ALA A 37 -18.18 1.38 -0.56
C ALA A 37 -18.61 1.38 0.90
N LYS A 38 -19.58 2.24 1.26
CA LYS A 38 -20.05 2.39 2.65
C LYS A 38 -18.91 2.61 3.65
N GLY A 39 -17.97 3.50 3.31
CA GLY A 39 -16.78 3.78 4.11
C GLY A 39 -15.66 2.73 4.02
N ASN A 40 -15.93 1.52 3.53
CA ASN A 40 -14.99 0.41 3.57
C ASN A 40 -14.29 0.16 2.23
N VAL A 41 -13.04 -0.27 2.27
CA VAL A 41 -12.32 -0.70 1.06
C VAL A 41 -13.01 -1.95 0.50
N VAL A 42 -13.31 -1.93 -0.80
CA VAL A 42 -14.00 -3.04 -1.46
C VAL A 42 -13.06 -4.24 -1.60
N PHE A 43 -13.35 -5.30 -0.85
CA PHE A 43 -12.70 -6.60 -0.98
C PHE A 43 -13.11 -7.30 -2.28
N VAL A 44 -12.16 -8.00 -2.90
CA VAL A 44 -12.40 -8.79 -4.12
C VAL A 44 -12.24 -10.28 -3.83
N GLN A 45 -11.06 -10.70 -3.38
CA GLN A 45 -10.77 -12.12 -3.12
C GLN A 45 -9.48 -12.28 -2.29
N ASN A 46 -9.25 -13.50 -1.81
CA ASN A 46 -7.96 -13.88 -1.23
C ASN A 46 -6.87 -13.94 -2.32
N GLY A 47 -5.63 -13.68 -1.90
CA GLY A 47 -4.47 -13.71 -2.77
C GLY A 47 -3.75 -15.06 -2.76
N TYR A 48 -2.46 -15.02 -3.10
CA TYR A 48 -1.64 -16.22 -3.31
C TYR A 48 -1.37 -16.99 -2.01
N GLY A 49 -1.16 -16.29 -0.89
CA GLY A 49 -0.98 -16.86 0.44
C GLY A 49 -2.12 -16.52 1.40
N SER A 50 -2.07 -17.13 2.58
CA SER A 50 -3.06 -16.94 3.66
C SER A 50 -3.10 -15.52 4.23
N ALA A 51 -2.06 -14.72 3.97
CA ALA A 51 -1.97 -13.33 4.38
C ALA A 51 -2.15 -12.34 3.21
N ASP A 52 -2.48 -12.84 2.01
CA ASP A 52 -2.65 -12.03 0.82
C ASP A 52 -4.12 -11.76 0.53
N TYR A 53 -4.42 -10.51 0.15
CA TYR A 53 -5.76 -10.06 -0.14
C TYR A 53 -5.75 -9.17 -1.39
N PHE A 54 -6.77 -9.32 -2.22
CA PHE A 54 -7.04 -8.45 -3.35
C PHE A 54 -8.21 -7.52 -3.03
N TYR A 55 -7.95 -6.22 -3.17
CA TYR A 55 -8.96 -5.16 -3.05
C TYR A 55 -9.20 -4.48 -4.39
N LYS A 56 -10.38 -3.90 -4.58
CA LYS A 56 -10.76 -3.23 -5.82
C LYS A 56 -9.97 -1.92 -5.96
N PRO A 57 -9.12 -1.80 -7.00
CA PRO A 57 -8.42 -0.54 -7.27
C PRO A 57 -9.40 0.50 -7.83
N LYS A 58 -9.01 1.77 -7.83
CA LYS A 58 -9.52 2.79 -8.75
C LYS A 58 -8.64 2.82 -10.00
N GLY A 59 -9.25 2.76 -11.18
CA GLY A 59 -8.55 2.68 -12.46
C GLY A 59 -8.28 1.24 -12.93
N SER A 60 -7.64 1.13 -14.11
CA SER A 60 -7.38 -0.15 -14.77
C SER A 60 -5.90 -0.52 -14.67
N TYR A 61 -5.61 -1.76 -14.26
CA TYR A 61 -4.28 -2.33 -14.39
C TYR A 61 -3.98 -2.58 -15.88
N ASN A 62 -2.77 -2.25 -16.32
CA ASN A 62 -2.26 -2.63 -17.63
C ASN A 62 -0.76 -3.01 -17.51
N LEU A 63 -0.14 -3.45 -18.60
CA LEU A 63 1.26 -3.92 -18.60
C LEU A 63 2.24 -2.87 -18.04
N PHE A 64 1.95 -1.59 -18.19
CA PHE A 64 2.77 -0.47 -17.72
C PHE A 64 2.33 0.10 -16.37
N ASN A 65 1.12 -0.23 -15.92
CA ASN A 65 0.49 0.27 -14.70
C ASN A 65 0.26 -0.88 -13.73
N THR A 66 1.32 -1.26 -13.04
CA THR A 66 1.32 -2.30 -12.00
C THR A 66 1.36 -1.70 -10.60
N CYS A 67 1.12 -2.51 -9.57
CA CYS A 67 1.27 -2.08 -8.18
C CYS A 67 2.68 -1.58 -7.86
N ASN A 68 3.71 -2.11 -8.52
CA ASN A 68 5.11 -1.68 -8.33
C ASN A 68 5.34 -0.29 -8.93
N THR A 69 4.93 -0.07 -10.18
CA THR A 69 4.99 1.25 -10.82
C THR A 69 4.21 2.31 -10.03
N TRP A 70 3.11 1.90 -9.40
CA TRP A 70 2.29 2.80 -8.58
C TRP A 70 2.98 3.18 -7.28
N VAL A 71 3.53 2.22 -6.55
CA VAL A 71 4.30 2.51 -5.33
C VAL A 71 5.48 3.41 -5.67
N ASP A 72 6.18 3.16 -6.78
CA ASP A 72 7.28 4.01 -7.23
C ASP A 72 6.84 5.45 -7.49
N ASN A 73 5.67 5.66 -8.11
CA ASN A 73 5.15 7.01 -8.35
C ASN A 73 4.76 7.72 -7.04
N VAL A 74 4.11 7.01 -6.10
CA VAL A 74 3.76 7.58 -4.79
C VAL A 74 4.99 8.00 -4.01
N LEU A 75 6.06 7.19 -4.03
CA LEU A 75 7.32 7.52 -3.37
C LEU A 75 8.00 8.73 -4.02
N LYS A 76 8.03 8.80 -5.37
CA LYS A 76 8.54 9.97 -6.11
C LYS A 76 7.79 11.24 -5.74
N ASN A 77 6.46 11.20 -5.75
CA ASN A 77 5.61 12.35 -5.39
C ASN A 77 5.81 12.79 -3.93
N SER A 78 6.14 11.84 -3.05
CA SER A 78 6.44 12.08 -1.65
C SER A 78 7.91 12.45 -1.38
N SER A 79 8.71 12.67 -2.43
CA SER A 79 10.15 12.96 -2.33
C SER A 79 10.95 11.91 -1.55
N LEU A 80 10.53 10.64 -1.65
CA LEU A 80 11.21 9.49 -1.07
C LEU A 80 12.06 8.80 -2.13
N LYS A 81 13.24 8.31 -1.74
CA LYS A 81 14.10 7.53 -2.65
C LYS A 81 13.34 6.28 -3.11
N GLN A 82 13.42 6.02 -4.42
CA GLN A 82 12.92 4.77 -5.02
C GLN A 82 13.62 3.59 -4.34
N VAL A 83 12.84 2.70 -3.75
CA VAL A 83 13.31 1.40 -3.32
C VAL A 83 12.77 0.41 -4.34
N CYS A 84 13.68 -0.23 -5.07
CA CYS A 84 13.36 -1.27 -6.04
C CYS A 84 12.58 -2.38 -5.33
N GLY A 85 11.35 -2.64 -5.76
CA GLY A 85 10.54 -3.83 -5.52
C GLY A 85 10.54 -4.43 -4.10
N LEU A 86 9.34 -4.48 -3.51
CA LEU A 86 8.99 -5.01 -2.18
C LEU A 86 8.96 -3.97 -1.04
N LEU A 87 7.84 -3.99 -0.32
CA LEU A 87 7.69 -3.60 1.09
C LEU A 87 7.51 -2.11 1.45
N LEU A 88 6.85 -1.29 0.62
CA LEU A 88 6.33 0.01 1.09
C LEU A 88 4.81 0.15 1.01
N ILE A 89 4.10 -0.84 1.55
CA ILE A 89 2.75 -0.64 2.11
C ILE A 89 2.74 -1.11 3.58
N PHE A 90 3.74 -0.71 4.37
CA PHE A 90 3.88 -1.21 5.75
C PHE A 90 3.82 -0.11 6.79
N ARG A 91 2.58 0.34 7.02
CA ARG A 91 2.06 0.65 8.36
C ARG A 91 0.54 0.76 8.40
N TYR A 92 -0.11 1.05 7.27
CA TYR A 92 -1.50 1.50 7.29
C TYR A 92 -2.56 0.39 7.12
N LEU A 93 -2.23 -0.79 6.60
CA LEU A 93 -3.22 -1.86 6.45
C LEU A 93 -3.45 -2.70 7.72
N VAL A 94 -2.62 -2.50 8.76
CA VAL A 94 -2.81 -3.13 10.07
C VAL A 94 -3.48 -2.19 11.08
N SER A 95 -3.64 -0.90 10.76
CA SER A 95 -4.28 0.10 11.64
C SER A 95 -5.66 0.57 11.15
N ILE A 96 -6.23 -0.05 10.10
CA ILE A 96 -7.64 0.13 9.76
C ILE A 96 -8.45 -0.99 10.42
N LYS A 97 -8.44 -0.99 11.75
CA LYS A 97 -9.44 -1.72 12.54
C LYS A 97 -10.11 -0.85 13.61
N ASN A 98 -9.72 0.42 13.74
CA ASN A 98 -10.28 1.34 14.72
C ASN A 98 -10.79 2.67 14.13
N GLU A 99 -10.77 2.86 12.81
CA GLU A 99 -11.40 4.04 12.16
C GLU A 99 -12.05 3.67 10.81
N LEU A 100 -12.74 2.53 10.79
CA LEU A 100 -13.78 2.18 9.81
C LEU A 100 -14.94 1.50 10.52
#